data_AF-J9GBD6-F1
#
_entry.id   AF-J9GBD6-F1
#
_cell.length_a   1.000
_cell.length_b   1.000
_cell.length_c   1.000
_cell.angle_alpha   90.00
_cell.angle_beta   90.00
_cell.angle_gamma   90.00
#
_symmetry.space_group_name_H-M   'P 1'
#
loop_
_entity.id
_entity.type
_entity.pdbx_description
1 polymer ?
#
loop_
_entity_poly.entity_id
_entity_poly.type
_entity_poly.pdbx_seq_one_letter_code
_entity_poly.pdbx_strand_id
1 'polypeptide(L)'
;MNKELLENSDFTMCFACGRDNPNGLHMRFEVDEEKCLAYYTPQEQHQSYPGRMHGGLVAVLLDEVTGNYLLCKDGKPCYTAKMEIRYRQPLVIGEEVICI
;
A
#
# COMPACT_ATOMS: atom_id res chain seq x y z
N MET A 1 8.79 13.70 7.94
CA MET A 1 8.82 12.23 8.14
C MET A 1 10.15 11.69 7.65
N ASN A 2 10.64 10.55 8.16
CA ASN A 2 11.89 9.93 7.72
C ASN A 2 11.64 8.92 6.58
N LYS A 3 11.81 9.36 5.33
CA LYS A 3 11.63 8.52 4.12
C LYS A 3 12.69 7.41 3.99
N GLU A 4 13.88 7.60 4.57
CA GLU A 4 14.96 6.61 4.50
C GLU A 4 14.56 5.27 5.12
N LEU A 5 13.60 5.28 6.05
CA LEU A 5 13.05 4.07 6.65
C LEU A 5 12.30 3.19 5.65
N LEU A 6 11.71 3.75 4.58
CA LEU A 6 11.09 2.93 3.53
C LEU A 6 12.15 2.34 2.59
N GLU A 7 13.15 3.14 2.24
CA GLU A 7 14.19 2.77 1.28
C GLU A 7 15.19 1.76 1.86
N ASN A 8 15.48 1.87 3.16
CA ASN A 8 16.49 1.09 3.87
C ASN A 8 15.91 0.12 4.91
N SER A 9 14.60 -0.16 4.88
CA SER A 9 14.03 -1.16 5.79
C SER A 9 14.46 -2.58 5.43
N ASP A 10 14.58 -3.40 6.48
CA ASP A 10 14.70 -4.86 6.37
C ASP A 10 13.34 -5.52 6.00
N PHE A 11 12.29 -4.74 5.74
CA PHE A 11 10.95 -5.22 5.37
C PHE A 11 10.86 -5.61 3.89
N THR A 12 11.93 -6.17 3.32
CA THR A 12 12.03 -6.44 1.89
C THR A 12 11.05 -7.51 1.40
N MET A 13 10.51 -8.31 2.32
CA MET A 13 9.48 -9.32 2.06
C MET A 13 8.05 -8.86 2.34
N CYS A 14 7.82 -7.58 2.68
CA CYS A 14 6.47 -7.05 2.87
C CYS A 14 5.59 -7.34 1.64
N PHE A 15 4.36 -7.79 1.87
CA PHE A 15 3.43 -8.15 0.80
C PHE A 15 3.04 -6.96 -0.07
N ALA A 16 2.95 -5.75 0.49
CA ALA A 16 2.50 -4.59 -0.26
C ALA A 16 3.66 -3.75 -0.82
N CYS A 17 4.72 -3.49 -0.05
CA CYS A 17 5.83 -2.61 -0.45
C CYS A 17 7.18 -3.33 -0.64
N GLY A 18 7.31 -4.59 -0.22
CA GLY A 18 8.59 -5.29 -0.17
C GLY A 18 9.18 -5.52 -1.55
N ARG A 19 10.44 -5.14 -1.75
CA ARG A 19 11.14 -5.25 -3.05
C ARG A 19 11.49 -6.69 -3.46
N ASP A 20 11.65 -7.59 -2.48
CA ASP A 20 12.14 -8.96 -2.71
C ASP A 20 11.01 -9.99 -2.70
N ASN A 21 9.78 -9.62 -2.33
CA ASN A 21 8.65 -10.54 -2.29
C ASN A 21 8.16 -10.87 -3.71
N PRO A 22 8.37 -12.09 -4.24
CA PRO A 22 8.00 -12.42 -5.62
C PRO A 22 6.50 -12.38 -5.90
N ASN A 23 5.68 -12.39 -4.84
CA ASN A 23 4.22 -12.31 -4.92
C ASN A 23 3.71 -10.98 -4.34
N GLY A 24 4.58 -9.99 -4.16
CA GLY A 24 4.22 -8.70 -3.58
C GLY A 24 3.50 -7.78 -4.57
N LEU A 25 2.81 -6.77 -4.04
CA LEU A 25 2.18 -5.73 -4.84
C LEU A 25 3.20 -4.68 -5.31
N HIS A 26 4.35 -4.58 -4.64
CA HIS A 26 5.44 -3.64 -4.99
C HIS A 26 4.94 -2.20 -5.19
N MET A 27 4.09 -1.74 -4.26
CA MET A 27 3.58 -0.37 -4.24
C MET A 27 4.74 0.64 -4.18
N ARG A 28 4.62 1.73 -4.92
CA ARG A 28 5.62 2.81 -4.94
C ARG A 28 5.18 3.93 -4.01
N PHE A 29 6.08 4.42 -3.17
CA PHE A 29 5.75 5.43 -2.16
C PHE A 29 6.44 6.77 -2.43
N GLU A 30 5.69 7.84 -2.20
CA GLU A 30 6.20 9.21 -2.10
C GLU A 30 5.84 9.77 -0.73
N VAL A 31 6.85 10.18 0.03
CA VAL A 31 6.69 10.64 1.41
C VAL A 31 7.36 12.00 1.54
N ASP A 32 6.62 12.99 2.05
CA ASP A 32 7.13 14.33 2.36
C ASP A 32 7.06 14.63 3.87
N GLU A 33 7.00 15.90 4.27
CA GLU A 33 6.90 16.25 5.69
C GLU A 33 5.50 16.00 6.28
N GLU A 34 4.45 15.99 5.44
CA GLU A 34 3.04 15.97 5.85
C GLU A 34 2.26 14.75 5.33
N LYS A 35 2.66 14.15 4.20
CA LYS A 35 1.89 13.13 3.47
C LYS A 35 2.72 11.90 3.11
N CYS A 36 2.04 10.75 3.09
CA CYS A 36 2.53 9.49 2.57
C CYS A 36 1.57 9.06 1.47
N LEU A 37 2.01 9.13 0.22
CA LEU A 37 1.26 8.70 -0.95
C LEU A 37 1.80 7.38 -1.45
N ALA A 38 0.93 6.53 -1.99
CA ALA A 38 1.35 5.37 -2.74
C ALA A 38 0.68 5.28 -4.11
N TYR A 39 1.42 4.74 -5.07
CA TYR A 39 1.00 4.54 -6.44
C TYR A 39 0.94 3.06 -6.72
N TYR A 40 -0.16 2.62 -7.34
CA TYR A 40 -0.34 1.21 -7.67
C TYR A 40 -1.19 1.03 -8.92
N THR A 41 -0.78 0.10 -9.78
CA THR A 41 -1.56 -0.32 -10.95
C THR A 41 -2.00 -1.77 -10.73
N PRO A 42 -3.30 -2.04 -10.51
CA PRO A 42 -3.78 -3.40 -10.30
C PRO A 42 -3.57 -4.26 -11.57
N GLN A 43 -3.20 -5.52 -11.38
CA GLN A 43 -2.88 -6.48 -12.44
C GLN A 43 -3.98 -7.53 -12.52
N GLU A 44 -4.04 -8.31 -13.60
CA GLU A 44 -5.12 -9.27 -13.86
C GLU A 44 -5.29 -10.30 -12.74
N GLN A 45 -4.21 -10.74 -12.09
CA GLN A 45 -4.24 -11.67 -10.96
C GLN A 45 -4.84 -11.08 -9.68
N HIS A 46 -5.07 -9.76 -9.61
CA HIS A 46 -5.66 -9.07 -8.46
C HIS A 46 -7.17 -8.91 -8.57
N GLN A 47 -7.79 -9.54 -9.58
CA GLN A 47 -9.22 -9.45 -9.83
C GLN A 47 -10.07 -10.15 -8.76
N SER A 48 -11.24 -9.57 -8.50
CA SER A 48 -12.40 -10.27 -7.95
C SER A 48 -13.34 -10.57 -9.12
N TYR A 49 -14.25 -9.66 -9.43
CA TYR A 49 -15.06 -9.72 -10.64
C TYR A 49 -14.22 -9.31 -11.88
N PRO A 50 -14.63 -9.72 -13.10
CA PRO A 50 -13.91 -9.35 -14.32
C PRO A 50 -13.64 -7.84 -14.41
N GLY A 51 -12.37 -7.45 -14.55
CA GLY A 51 -11.93 -6.06 -14.64
C GLY A 51 -12.02 -5.24 -13.34
N ARG A 52 -12.20 -5.90 -12.18
CA ARG A 52 -12.38 -5.23 -10.88
C ARG A 52 -11.41 -5.77 -9.85
N MET A 53 -10.61 -4.90 -9.24
CA MET A 53 -9.69 -5.30 -8.17
C MET A 53 -10.45 -5.85 -6.95
N HIS A 54 -9.94 -6.92 -6.35
CA HIS A 54 -10.51 -7.50 -5.15
C HIS A 54 -10.50 -6.50 -3.99
N GLY A 55 -11.65 -6.28 -3.34
CA GLY A 55 -11.78 -5.29 -2.26
C GLY A 55 -10.82 -5.53 -1.09
N GLY A 56 -10.54 -6.79 -0.77
CA GLY A 56 -9.52 -7.15 0.22
C GLY A 56 -8.10 -6.68 -0.16
N LEU A 57 -7.74 -6.65 -1.44
CA LEU A 57 -6.45 -6.11 -1.86
C LEU A 57 -6.45 -4.58 -1.84
N VAL A 58 -7.59 -3.94 -2.11
CA VAL A 58 -7.74 -2.49 -1.90
C VAL A 58 -7.53 -2.15 -0.43
N ALA A 59 -8.03 -2.97 0.50
CA ALA A 59 -7.78 -2.81 1.93
C ALA A 59 -6.28 -2.90 2.26
N VAL A 60 -5.54 -3.82 1.64
CA VAL A 60 -4.08 -3.92 1.80
C VAL A 60 -3.38 -2.63 1.37
N LEU A 61 -3.79 -2.01 0.25
CA LEU A 61 -3.19 -0.73 -0.18
C LEU A 61 -3.37 0.35 0.88
N LEU A 62 -4.58 0.46 1.46
CA LEU A 62 -4.90 1.46 2.49
C LEU A 62 -4.17 1.20 3.82
N ASP A 63 -4.10 -0.07 4.21
CA ASP A 63 -3.39 -0.51 5.41
C ASP A 63 -1.90 -0.18 5.30
N GLU A 64 -1.28 -0.48 4.16
CA GLU A 64 0.14 -0.26 3.92
C GLU A 64 0.50 1.23 3.93
N VAL A 65 -0.29 2.09 3.29
CA VAL A 65 -0.07 3.54 3.32
C VAL A 65 -0.14 4.08 4.75
N THR A 66 -1.11 3.61 5.54
CA THR A 66 -1.27 4.03 6.94
C THR A 66 -0.09 3.54 7.79
N GLY A 67 0.33 2.29 7.62
CA GLY A 67 1.47 1.70 8.33
C GLY A 67 2.77 2.44 8.01
N ASN A 68 3.04 2.70 6.73
CA ASN A 68 4.24 3.41 6.28
C ASN A 68 4.26 4.87 6.72
N TYR A 69 3.12 5.55 6.74
CA TYR A 69 3.00 6.88 7.35
C TYR A 69 3.45 6.86 8.82
N LEU A 70 2.92 5.93 9.62
CA LEU A 70 3.26 5.81 11.04
C LEU A 70 4.73 5.42 11.25
N LEU A 71 5.26 4.49 10.45
CA LEU A 71 6.68 4.12 10.48
C LEU A 71 7.58 5.33 10.23
N CYS A 72 7.30 6.09 9.16
CA CYS A 72 8.11 7.25 8.79
C CYS A 72 7.97 8.40 9.80
N LYS A 73 6.83 8.48 10.50
CA LYS A 73 6.58 9.50 11.51
C LYS A 73 7.20 9.18 12.87
N ASP A 74 7.00 7.96 13.35
CA ASP A 74 7.33 7.56 14.73
C ASP A 74 8.66 6.78 14.82
N GLY A 75 9.25 6.40 13.68
CA GLY A 75 10.51 5.66 13.60
C GLY A 75 10.43 4.21 14.06
N LYS A 76 9.22 3.66 14.18
CA LYS A 76 8.98 2.29 14.66
C LYS A 76 7.82 1.63 13.92
N PRO A 77 7.85 0.30 13.72
CA PRO A 77 6.75 -0.42 13.13
C PRO A 77 5.52 -0.38 14.06
N CYS A 78 4.36 -0.18 13.45
CA CYS A 78 3.06 -0.17 14.11
C CYS A 78 2.18 -1.26 13.50
N TYR A 79 1.32 -1.87 14.32
CA TYR A 79 0.42 -2.93 13.89
C TYR A 79 -1.02 -2.45 13.92
N THR A 80 -1.77 -2.77 12.88
CA THR A 80 -3.16 -2.36 12.72
C THR A 80 -4.05 -3.04 13.76
N ALA A 81 -4.64 -2.25 14.67
CA ALA A 81 -5.57 -2.75 15.68
C ALA A 81 -7.02 -2.80 15.17
N LYS A 82 -7.42 -1.82 14.34
CA LYS A 82 -8.75 -1.72 13.74
C LYS A 82 -8.64 -0.96 12.43
N MET A 83 -9.35 -1.44 11.41
CA MET A 83 -9.51 -0.74 10.14
C MET A 83 -10.98 -0.78 9.72
N GLU A 84 -11.54 0.38 9.35
CA GLU A 84 -12.91 0.52 8.87
C GLU A 84 -12.88 1.18 7.50
N ILE A 85 -13.32 0.45 6.48
CA ILE A 85 -13.25 0.90 5.08
C ILE A 85 -14.65 1.07 4.52
N ARG A 86 -14.85 2.15 3.75
CA ARG A 86 -16.04 2.35 2.93
C ARG A 86 -15.66 2.45 1.46
N TYR A 87 -16.01 1.42 0.70
CA TYR A 87 -15.84 1.39 -0.76
C TYR A 87 -16.94 2.21 -1.43
N ARG A 88 -16.55 3.22 -2.22
CA ARG A 88 -17.50 4.08 -2.95
C ARG A 88 -17.58 3.76 -4.43
N GLN A 89 -16.45 3.39 -5.03
CA GLN A 89 -16.32 3.07 -6.44
C GLN A 89 -15.38 1.87 -6.60
N PRO A 90 -15.60 1.04 -7.62
CA PRO A 90 -14.68 -0.05 -7.93
C PRO A 90 -13.34 0.49 -8.46
N LEU A 91 -12.26 -0.25 -8.20
CA LEU A 91 -10.97 -0.05 -8.86
C LEU A 91 -10.89 -0.94 -10.11
N VAL A 92 -10.48 -0.34 -11.23
CA VAL A 92 -10.35 -1.02 -12.52
C VAL A 92 -8.95 -1.62 -12.63
N ILE A 93 -8.85 -2.83 -13.18
CA ILE A 93 -7.56 -3.43 -13.49
C ILE A 93 -6.85 -2.64 -14.59
N GLY A 94 -5.54 -2.41 -14.44
CA GLY A 94 -4.73 -1.69 -15.40
C GLY A 94 -4.79 -0.16 -15.27
N GLU A 95 -5.68 0.39 -14.44
CA GLU A 95 -5.73 1.82 -14.16
C GLU A 95 -4.91 2.14 -12.90
N GLU A 96 -3.95 3.06 -13.01
CA GLU A 96 -3.17 3.50 -11.86
C GLU A 96 -4.04 4.27 -10.87
N VAL A 97 -3.85 3.97 -9.59
CA VAL A 97 -4.50 4.66 -8.48
C VAL A 97 -3.47 5.27 -7.55
N ILE A 98 -3.87 6.37 -6.93
CA ILE A 98 -3.13 7.02 -5.85
C ILE A 98 -3.85 6.71 -4.55
N CYS A 99 -3.13 6.12 -3.60
CA CYS A 99 -3.56 5.87 -2.24
C CYS A 99 -3.00 6.96 -1.32
N ILE A 100 -3.83 7.48 -0.43
CA ILE A 100 -3.57 8.64 0.44
C ILE A 100 -4.04 8.29 1.86
#